data_AF-A0A7I4Z3I1-F1
#
_entry.id   AF-A0A7I4Z3I1-F1
#
_cell.length_a   1.000
_cell.length_b   1.000
_cell.length_c   1.000
_cell.angle_alpha   90.00
_cell.angle_beta   90.00
_cell.angle_gamma   90.00
#
_symmetry.space_group_name_H-M   'P 1'
#
loop_
_entity.id
_entity.type
_entity.pdbx_description
1 polymer ?
#
loop_
_entity_poly.entity_id
_entity_poly.type
_entity_poly.pdbx_seq_one_letter_code
_entity_poly.pdbx_strand_id
1 'polypeptide(L)'
;MQAGRDEFLLDLNVRILLYIRFAESERKKVEKVLGQKSLLRPSMWYNFKQGKSAAESHRAISEVYGDEALLESQGRRWYQRFKNGNESLEDEEHGSRPQFVDNQVLKTVIKLDPH
;
A
#
# COMPACT_ATOMS: atom_id res chain seq x y z
N MET A 1 54.19 19.48 -12.47
CA MET A 1 53.50 18.63 -11.48
C MET A 1 52.25 19.38 -11.02
N GLN A 2 51.07 19.03 -11.52
CA GLN A 2 49.81 19.57 -11.01
C GLN A 2 48.79 18.42 -10.92
N ALA A 3 49.13 17.42 -10.12
CA ALA A 3 48.16 16.46 -9.61
C ALA A 3 47.50 17.13 -8.40
N GLY A 4 46.19 17.34 -8.44
CA GLY A 4 45.47 17.88 -7.28
C GLY A 4 44.33 18.84 -7.59
N ARG A 5 43.70 18.75 -8.77
CA ARG A 5 42.46 19.48 -9.04
C ARG A 5 41.31 18.63 -9.58
N ASP A 6 41.45 17.30 -9.54
CA ASP A 6 40.40 16.36 -9.98
C ASP A 6 39.76 15.58 -8.82
N GLU A 7 40.11 15.88 -7.55
CA GLU A 7 39.63 15.13 -6.38
C GLU A 7 38.49 15.81 -5.59
N PHE A 8 38.17 17.06 -5.89
CA PHE A 8 37.11 17.81 -5.19
C PHE A 8 35.79 17.92 -5.97
N LEU A 9 35.81 17.53 -7.25
CA LEU A 9 34.65 17.44 -8.14
C LEU A 9 34.28 15.98 -8.43
N LEU A 10 34.43 15.13 -7.42
CA LEU A 10 33.45 14.07 -7.13
C LEU A 10 32.24 14.65 -6.36
N ASP A 11 32.05 15.96 -6.51
CA ASP A 11 30.88 16.67 -7.04
C ASP A 11 29.54 16.32 -6.40
N LEU A 12 28.77 17.37 -6.10
CA LEU A 12 27.43 17.32 -5.51
C LEU A 12 26.55 16.25 -6.18
N ASN A 13 26.75 16.02 -7.48
CA ASN A 13 26.14 14.94 -8.26
C ASN A 13 26.38 13.53 -7.67
N VAL A 14 27.58 13.16 -7.24
CA VAL A 14 27.86 11.84 -6.62
C VAL A 14 27.15 11.72 -5.27
N ARG A 15 27.18 12.78 -4.46
CA ARG A 15 26.49 12.80 -3.15
C ARG A 15 24.96 12.76 -3.32
N ILE A 16 24.42 13.44 -4.33
CA ILE A 16 23.01 13.37 -4.72
C ILE A 16 22.67 11.95 -5.19
N LEU A 17 23.48 11.34 -6.05
CA LEU A 17 23.27 9.97 -6.53
C LEU A 17 23.32 8.94 -5.39
N LEU A 18 24.22 9.11 -4.43
CA LEU A 18 24.30 8.28 -3.22
C LEU A 18 23.03 8.44 -2.36
N TYR A 19 22.56 9.69 -2.17
CA TYR A 19 21.32 9.95 -1.44
C TYR A 19 20.11 9.35 -2.14
N ILE A 20 19.99 9.53 -3.46
CA ILE A 20 18.91 8.93 -4.26
C ILE A 20 18.96 7.42 -4.11
N ARG A 21 20.10 6.77 -4.36
CA ARG A 21 20.24 5.31 -4.24
C ARG A 21 19.88 4.81 -2.84
N PHE A 22 20.27 5.55 -1.79
CA PHE A 22 19.89 5.25 -0.42
C PHE A 22 18.37 5.37 -0.20
N ALA A 23 17.76 6.47 -0.62
CA ALA A 23 16.31 6.67 -0.54
C ALA A 23 15.53 5.61 -1.33
N GLU A 24 16.03 5.18 -2.48
CA GLU A 24 15.45 4.09 -3.26
C GLU A 24 15.56 2.72 -2.56
N SER A 25 16.66 2.48 -1.84
CA SER A 25 16.84 1.29 -1.00
C SER A 25 15.85 1.26 0.15
N GLU A 26 15.70 2.38 0.87
CA GLU A 26 14.73 2.51 1.95
C GLU A 26 13.29 2.37 1.43
N ARG A 27 12.97 2.97 0.28
CA ARG A 27 11.68 2.78 -0.40
C ARG A 27 11.41 1.29 -0.69
N LYS A 28 12.39 0.57 -1.25
CA LYS A 28 12.26 -0.88 -1.51
C LYS A 28 12.09 -1.71 -0.24
N LYS A 29 12.77 -1.34 0.85
CA LYS A 29 12.59 -1.99 2.16
C LYS A 29 11.19 -1.77 2.71
N VAL A 30 10.69 -0.53 2.67
CA VAL A 30 9.33 -0.18 3.09
C VAL A 30 8.30 -0.93 2.25
N GLU A 31 8.48 -1.00 0.93
CA GLU A 31 7.62 -1.77 0.04
C GLU A 31 7.59 -3.26 0.37
N LYS A 32 8.76 -3.84 0.68
CA LYS A 32 8.85 -5.25 1.11
C LYS A 32 8.16 -5.50 2.44
N VAL A 33 8.27 -4.59 3.40
CA VAL A 33 7.65 -4.71 4.74
C VAL A 33 6.14 -4.55 4.65
N LEU A 34 5.65 -3.60 3.85
CA LEU A 34 4.24 -3.29 3.73
C LEU A 34 3.50 -4.29 2.80
N GLY A 35 4.19 -4.91 1.85
CA GLY A 35 3.57 -5.79 0.86
C GLY A 35 2.76 -5.00 -0.18
N GLN A 36 2.75 -5.46 -1.43
CA GLN A 36 2.18 -4.69 -2.55
C GLN A 36 0.72 -4.24 -2.33
N LYS A 37 -0.13 -5.09 -1.73
CA LYS A 37 -1.56 -4.78 -1.51
C LYS A 37 -1.81 -3.62 -0.55
N SER A 38 -0.96 -3.41 0.45
CA SER A 38 -1.15 -2.33 1.43
C SER A 38 -0.80 -0.95 0.85
N LEU A 39 0.04 -0.90 -0.19
CA LEU A 39 0.45 0.32 -0.87
C LEU A 39 -0.55 0.82 -1.91
N LEU A 40 -1.49 -0.03 -2.34
CA LEU A 40 -2.49 0.35 -3.33
C LEU A 40 -3.42 1.44 -2.80
N ARG A 41 -3.84 1.36 -1.54
CA ARG A 41 -4.77 2.33 -0.94
C ARG A 41 -4.14 3.71 -0.76
N PRO A 42 -2.93 3.85 -0.17
CA PRO A 42 -2.19 5.11 -0.18
C PRO A 42 -1.99 5.67 -1.59
N SER A 43 -1.63 4.83 -2.56
CA SER A 43 -1.43 5.25 -3.96
C SER A 43 -2.71 5.80 -4.59
N MET A 44 -3.84 5.12 -4.38
CA MET A 44 -5.15 5.60 -4.86
C MET A 44 -5.56 6.91 -4.20
N TRP A 45 -5.36 7.04 -2.89
CA TRP A 45 -5.65 8.28 -2.16
C TRP A 45 -4.78 9.44 -2.65
N TYR A 46 -3.48 9.20 -2.85
CA TYR A 46 -2.57 10.20 -3.41
C TYR A 46 -2.98 10.64 -4.81
N ASN A 47 -3.33 9.70 -5.70
CA ASN A 47 -3.84 10.03 -7.04
C ASN A 47 -5.17 10.80 -6.99
N PHE A 48 -6.06 10.46 -6.06
CA PHE A 48 -7.31 11.20 -5.84
C PHE A 48 -7.05 12.64 -5.40
N LYS A 49 -6.10 12.87 -4.48
CA LYS A 49 -5.70 14.22 -4.04
C LYS A 49 -5.05 15.04 -5.17
N GLN A 50 -4.45 14.38 -6.15
CA GLN A 50 -3.98 15.02 -7.39
C GLN A 50 -5.08 15.27 -8.42
N GLY A 51 -6.34 14.95 -8.13
CA GLY A 51 -7.48 15.14 -9.03
C GLY A 51 -7.59 14.10 -10.14
N LYS A 52 -6.77 13.05 -10.15
CA LYS A 52 -6.85 11.96 -11.12
C LYS A 52 -8.12 11.14 -10.90
N SER A 53 -8.74 10.70 -11.98
CA SER A 53 -9.87 9.76 -11.96
C SER A 53 -9.44 8.36 -11.50
N ALA A 54 -10.43 7.53 -11.14
CA ALA A 54 -10.18 6.14 -10.76
C ALA A 54 -9.51 5.33 -11.88
N ALA A 55 -9.88 5.58 -13.14
CA ALA A 55 -9.30 4.90 -14.29
C ALA A 55 -7.84 5.31 -14.54
N GLU A 56 -7.50 6.59 -14.39
CA GLU A 56 -6.11 7.07 -14.48
C GLU A 56 -5.25 6.51 -13.35
N SER A 57 -5.81 6.47 -12.14
CA SER A 57 -5.14 5.88 -10.98
C SER A 57 -4.89 4.40 -11.16
N HIS A 58 -5.88 3.65 -11.67
CA HIS A 58 -5.72 2.25 -12.00
C HIS A 58 -4.58 2.04 -13.00
N ARG A 59 -4.57 2.77 -14.13
CA ARG A 59 -3.48 2.67 -15.11
C ARG A 59 -2.09 2.94 -14.51
N ALA A 60 -1.97 4.01 -13.72
CA ALA A 60 -0.71 4.35 -13.06
C ALA A 60 -0.25 3.28 -12.05
N ILE A 61 -1.19 2.66 -11.34
CA ILE A 61 -0.89 1.58 -10.40
C ILE A 61 -0.52 0.30 -11.15
N SER A 62 -1.23 -0.06 -12.21
CA SER A 62 -0.93 -1.24 -13.04
C SER A 62 0.43 -1.13 -13.72
N GLU A 63 0.85 0.07 -14.15
CA GLU A 63 2.17 0.30 -14.73
C GLU A 63 3.32 0.01 -13.74
N VAL A 64 3.10 0.29 -12.45
CA VAL A 64 4.12 0.11 -11.40
C VAL A 64 4.08 -1.30 -10.79
N TYR A 65 2.89 -1.82 -10.53
CA TYR A 65 2.68 -3.05 -9.76
C TYR A 65 2.22 -4.26 -10.59
N GLY A 66 1.91 -4.06 -11.88
CA GLY A 66 1.34 -5.06 -12.77
C GLY A 66 -0.20 -5.01 -12.84
N ASP A 67 -0.77 -5.53 -13.93
CA ASP A 67 -2.22 -5.48 -14.20
C ASP A 67 -3.07 -6.19 -13.13
N GLU A 68 -2.53 -7.24 -12.49
CA GLU A 68 -3.24 -8.00 -11.45
C GLU A 68 -3.21 -7.34 -10.06
N ALA A 69 -2.49 -6.23 -9.91
CA ALA A 69 -2.29 -5.61 -8.61
C ALA A 69 -3.59 -5.01 -8.05
N LEU A 70 -4.43 -4.42 -8.89
CA LEU A 70 -5.65 -3.73 -8.48
C LEU A 70 -6.79 -4.05 -9.44
N LEU A 71 -7.91 -4.55 -8.91
CA LEU A 71 -9.13 -4.69 -9.71
C LEU A 71 -9.81 -3.33 -9.89
N GLU A 72 -10.32 -3.05 -11.09
CA GLU A 72 -11.05 -1.80 -11.38
C GLU A 72 -12.22 -1.55 -10.40
N SER A 73 -12.94 -2.62 -10.03
CA SER A 73 -14.03 -2.56 -9.06
C SER A 73 -13.57 -2.11 -7.67
N GLN A 74 -12.39 -2.55 -7.22
CA GLN A 74 -11.79 -2.11 -5.96
C GLN A 74 -11.41 -0.64 -6.03
N GLY A 75 -10.76 -0.21 -7.12
CA GLY A 75 -10.41 1.18 -7.35
C GLY A 75 -11.63 2.10 -7.30
N ARG A 76 -12.71 1.72 -8.00
CA ARG A 76 -13.96 2.49 -7.99
C ARG A 76 -14.59 2.61 -6.61
N ARG A 77 -14.61 1.53 -5.82
CA ARG A 77 -15.14 1.53 -4.43
C ARG A 77 -14.36 2.49 -3.53
N TRP A 78 -13.03 2.48 -3.60
CA TRP A 78 -12.18 3.40 -2.84
C TRP A 78 -12.39 4.85 -3.25
N TYR A 79 -12.48 5.12 -4.54
CA TYR A 79 -12.76 6.46 -5.05
C TYR A 79 -14.12 7.01 -4.61
N GLN A 80 -15.14 6.16 -4.51
CA GLN A 80 -16.43 6.56 -3.94
C GLN A 80 -16.29 6.93 -2.45
N ARG A 81 -15.53 6.17 -1.67
CA ARG A 81 -15.24 6.51 -0.26
C ARG A 81 -14.57 7.86 -0.12
N PHE A 82 -13.53 8.13 -0.91
CA PHE A 82 -12.81 9.40 -0.87
C PHE A 82 -13.72 10.59 -1.24
N LYS A 83 -14.60 10.41 -2.24
CA LYS A 83 -15.60 11.43 -2.61
C LYS A 83 -16.61 11.72 -1.49
N ASN A 84 -16.90 10.74 -0.65
CA ASN A 84 -17.78 10.89 0.50
C ASN A 84 -17.05 11.49 1.73
N GLY A 85 -15.79 11.90 1.58
CA GLY A 85 -14.99 12.49 2.66
C GLY A 85 -14.38 11.47 3.63
N ASN A 86 -14.51 10.17 3.36
CA ASN A 86 -13.83 9.15 4.14
C ASN A 86 -12.39 8.98 3.62
N GLU A 87 -11.42 9.52 4.35
CA GLU A 87 -10.00 9.46 4.01
C GLU A 87 -9.24 8.32 4.69
N SER A 88 -9.92 7.44 5.44
CA SER A 88 -9.28 6.28 6.05
C SER A 88 -8.75 5.32 4.97
N LEU A 89 -7.52 4.84 5.15
CA LEU A 89 -6.89 3.83 4.31
C LEU A 89 -7.04 2.41 4.88
N GLU A 90 -7.61 2.30 6.07
CA GLU A 90 -7.88 1.03 6.72
C GLU A 90 -9.18 0.44 6.18
N ASP A 91 -9.30 -0.89 6.24
CA ASP A 91 -10.61 -1.48 6.00
C ASP A 91 -11.52 -1.07 7.15
N GLU A 92 -12.75 -0.67 6.81
CA GLU A 92 -13.81 -0.61 7.80
C GLU A 92 -13.85 -1.96 8.51
N GLU A 93 -13.93 -1.92 9.84
CA GLU A 93 -14.11 -3.11 10.66
C GLU A 93 -15.34 -3.83 10.11
N HIS A 94 -15.12 -4.94 9.41
CA HIS A 94 -16.22 -5.73 8.90
C HIS A 94 -16.84 -6.32 10.15
N GLY A 95 -18.00 -5.78 10.54
CA GLY A 95 -18.78 -6.28 11.64
C GLY A 95 -18.81 -7.79 11.52
N SER A 96 -18.10 -8.46 12.44
CA SER A 96 -18.10 -9.91 12.50
C SER A 96 -19.57 -10.31 12.57
N ARG A 97 -20.00 -11.27 11.75
CA ARG A 97 -21.37 -11.78 11.80
C ARG A 97 -21.69 -12.04 13.28
N PRO A 98 -22.73 -11.42 13.87
CA PRO A 98 -23.03 -11.63 15.27
C PRO A 98 -23.16 -13.14 15.48
N GLN A 99 -22.26 -13.73 16.26
CA GLN A 99 -22.36 -15.12 16.65
C GLN A 99 -23.53 -15.20 17.62
N PHE A 100 -24.71 -15.54 17.09
CA PHE A 100 -25.91 -15.76 17.89
C PHE A 100 -25.75 -16.95 18.84
N VAL A 101 -24.79 -17.83 18.55
CA VAL A 101 -24.53 -19.03 19.34
C VAL A 101 -23.30 -18.81 20.22
N ASP A 102 -23.48 -18.99 21.53
CA ASP A 102 -22.39 -18.97 22.50
C ASP A 102 -21.42 -20.13 22.23
N ASN A 103 -20.14 -19.80 22.04
CA ASN A 103 -19.07 -20.77 21.86
C ASN A 103 -18.92 -21.73 23.06
N GLN A 104 -19.33 -21.34 24.27
CA GLN A 104 -19.35 -22.24 25.43
C GLN A 104 -20.40 -23.33 25.28
N VAL A 105 -21.58 -23.00 24.75
CA VAL A 105 -22.64 -23.98 24.47
C VAL A 105 -22.18 -24.96 23.40
N LEU A 106 -21.57 -24.48 22.32
CA LEU A 106 -21.01 -25.34 21.26
C LEU A 106 -19.93 -26.28 21.79
N LYS A 107 -18.99 -25.76 22.60
CA LYS A 107 -17.95 -26.57 23.24
C LYS A 107 -18.55 -27.65 24.16
N THR A 108 -19.67 -27.37 24.80
CA THR A 108 -20.35 -28.32 25.68
C THR A 108 -21.00 -29.43 24.87
N VAL A 109 -21.72 -29.09 23.80
CA VAL A 109 -22.37 -30.09 22.92
C VAL A 109 -21.34 -31.03 22.28
N ILE A 110 -20.21 -30.50 21.79
CA ILE A 110 -19.13 -31.32 21.19
C ILE A 110 -18.49 -32.27 22.21
N LYS A 111 -18.40 -31.88 23.48
CA LYS A 111 -17.88 -32.75 24.55
C LYS A 111 -18.86 -33.84 24.97
N LEU A 112 -20.16 -33.58 24.84
CA LEU A 112 -21.22 -34.50 25.26
C LEU A 112 -21.52 -35.57 24.20
N ASP A 113 -21.22 -35.30 22.92
CA ASP A 113 -21.30 -36.30 21.85
C ASP A 113 -20.02 -36.30 20.99
N PRO A 114 -18.94 -36.90 21.52
CA PRO A 114 -17.73 -37.13 20.75
C PRO A 114 -17.95 -38.38 19.89
N HIS A 115 -18.24 -38.18 18.60
CA HIS A 115 -18.17 -39.25 17.60
C HIS A 115 -16.72 -39.73 17.38
#